data_AF-A0A317L2U7-F1
#
_entry.id   AF-A0A317L2U7-F1
#
_cell.length_a   1.000
_cell.length_b   1.000
_cell.length_c   1.000
_cell.angle_alpha   90.00
_cell.angle_beta   90.00
_cell.angle_gamma   90.00
#
_symmetry.space_group_name_H-M   'P 1'
#
loop_
_entity.id
_entity.type
_entity.pdbx_description
1 polymer ?
#
loop_
_entity_poly.entity_id
_entity_poly.type
_entity_poly.pdbx_seq_one_letter_code
_entity_poly.pdbx_strand_id
1 'polypeptide(L)'
;MIETKELNIDGVLQTARKQANKKQTPAFVSITEQIEELDPLAFFNTGKYLGLTRTFWTNTDRSIYFVGVGNAYTMQAINQPYTTIKQQWQELINDAIIDNPYPNSSAGPIVLGGFPFDQANEKDLSLWKGFEGSQFRLPRFMLTKDKEKYYFTINVFVEPNSNTSQLEQQLQIESQQLLNGKEMITYTNAIHLQHEVDPEQWKDLVQKVTNDISEGKVDKIVLARELQIELKDNCDLTEVLRNLLIMQPNSYVFAWEKNNACFIGATPERLVQVNKKQLFSTCLAGTAPRGKDKKDDDVIGQALLQDEKNQKEHQFVVDMIRGAVTSCARKVHIPDKPILYPLKNLQHLYTPVQAELKRGHTILDVVAKLHPTPALSGYPSETSLSFIREFETLERGWYGAPIGWMDDQFNGEFAVAIRSALVRENKVSLFAGCGVVEDSDPEQEYKETSIKFTPMLQALGGHYELS
;
A
#
# COMPACT_ATOMS: atom_id res chain seq x y z
N MET A 1 -31.43 1.58 -15.94
CA MET A 1 -31.27 0.34 -16.74
C MET A 1 -29.97 0.59 -17.49
N ILE A 2 -28.87 -0.02 -17.07
CA ILE A 2 -27.57 0.22 -17.71
C ILE A 2 -27.66 -0.48 -19.06
N GLU A 3 -27.54 0.26 -20.17
CA GLU A 3 -27.32 -0.36 -21.48
C GLU A 3 -25.90 -0.93 -21.46
N THR A 4 -25.72 -2.13 -20.90
CA THR A 4 -24.50 -2.91 -21.11
C THR A 4 -24.48 -3.28 -22.58
N LYS A 5 -23.72 -2.52 -23.38
CA LYS A 5 -23.21 -2.97 -24.67
C LYS A 5 -22.61 -4.36 -24.43
N GLU A 6 -23.00 -5.36 -25.23
CA GLU A 6 -22.37 -6.68 -25.13
C GLU A 6 -20.85 -6.50 -25.27
N LEU A 7 -20.12 -6.98 -24.25
CA LEU A 7 -18.67 -7.06 -24.23
C LEU A 7 -18.22 -7.77 -25.52
N ASN A 8 -17.62 -7.05 -26.47
CA ASN A 8 -17.24 -7.63 -27.76
C ASN A 8 -15.90 -8.37 -27.63
N ILE A 9 -15.93 -9.53 -26.95
CA ILE A 9 -14.72 -10.24 -26.52
C ILE A 9 -14.41 -11.50 -27.33
N ASP A 10 -15.37 -12.06 -28.09
CA ASP A 10 -15.15 -13.29 -28.88
C ASP A 10 -13.89 -13.19 -29.77
N GLY A 11 -13.73 -12.10 -30.53
CA GLY A 11 -12.57 -11.94 -31.43
C GLY A 11 -11.22 -12.05 -30.72
N VAL A 12 -11.12 -11.48 -29.52
CA VAL A 12 -9.91 -11.51 -28.68
C VAL A 12 -9.71 -12.92 -28.11
N LEU A 13 -10.76 -13.55 -27.59
CA LEU A 13 -10.71 -14.92 -27.04
C LEU A 13 -10.33 -15.96 -28.11
N GLN A 14 -10.84 -15.84 -29.33
CA GLN A 14 -10.48 -16.70 -30.46
C GLN A 14 -9.00 -16.56 -30.83
N THR A 15 -8.49 -15.33 -30.84
CA THR A 15 -7.07 -15.04 -31.08
C THR A 15 -6.20 -15.66 -30.00
N ALA A 16 -6.59 -15.51 -28.74
CA ALA A 16 -5.94 -16.12 -27.59
C ALA A 16 -5.94 -17.65 -27.65
N ARG A 17 -7.06 -18.28 -28.01
CA ARG A 17 -7.13 -19.73 -28.20
C ARG A 17 -6.19 -20.22 -29.31
N LYS A 18 -6.10 -19.48 -30.44
CA LYS A 18 -5.13 -19.81 -31.51
C LYS A 18 -3.69 -19.72 -31.01
N GLN A 19 -3.35 -18.68 -30.25
CA GLN A 19 -2.04 -18.56 -29.61
C GLN A 19 -1.77 -19.72 -28.63
N ALA A 20 -2.74 -20.04 -27.77
CA ALA A 20 -2.64 -21.11 -26.79
C ALA A 20 -2.44 -22.48 -27.45
N ASN A 21 -3.22 -22.77 -28.52
CA ASN A 21 -3.04 -23.99 -29.32
C ASN A 21 -1.68 -24.05 -30.02
N LYS A 22 -1.16 -22.91 -30.49
CA LYS A 22 0.16 -22.87 -31.14
C LYS A 22 1.30 -23.11 -30.14
N LYS A 23 1.21 -22.52 -28.94
CA LYS A 23 2.26 -22.62 -27.90
C LYS A 23 2.09 -23.85 -26.99
N GLN A 24 0.93 -24.50 -27.01
CA GLN A 24 0.54 -25.56 -26.07
C GLN A 24 0.60 -25.11 -24.60
N THR A 25 0.32 -23.83 -24.35
CA THR A 25 0.28 -23.21 -23.02
C THR A 25 -0.89 -22.22 -22.96
N PRO A 26 -1.44 -21.91 -21.78
CA PRO A 26 -2.49 -20.90 -21.66
C PRO A 26 -2.03 -19.54 -22.20
N ALA A 27 -2.94 -18.79 -22.84
CA ALA A 27 -2.68 -17.42 -23.30
C ALA A 27 -3.35 -16.42 -22.36
N PHE A 28 -2.57 -15.48 -21.81
CA PHE A 28 -3.11 -14.40 -20.98
C PHE A 28 -3.78 -13.33 -21.86
N VAL A 29 -5.00 -12.96 -21.49
CA VAL A 29 -5.81 -11.93 -22.13
C VAL A 29 -6.23 -10.90 -21.09
N SER A 30 -6.07 -9.63 -21.43
CA SER A 30 -6.62 -8.49 -20.69
C SER A 30 -7.47 -7.66 -21.62
N ILE A 31 -8.74 -7.43 -21.26
CA ILE A 31 -9.70 -6.69 -22.08
C ILE A 31 -10.26 -5.54 -21.26
N THR A 32 -10.14 -4.32 -21.77
CA THR A 32 -10.59 -3.11 -21.08
C THR A 32 -11.70 -2.42 -21.86
N GLU A 33 -12.81 -2.15 -21.17
CA GLU A 33 -13.90 -1.33 -21.68
C GLU A 33 -14.12 -0.11 -20.80
N GLN A 34 -14.58 1.00 -21.40
CA GLN A 34 -15.06 2.15 -20.64
C GLN A 34 -16.52 1.90 -20.28
N ILE A 35 -16.88 2.15 -19.03
CA ILE A 35 -18.23 1.95 -18.50
C ILE A 35 -18.79 3.27 -17.94
N GLU A 36 -20.07 3.25 -17.58
CA GLU A 36 -20.67 4.31 -16.76
C GLU A 36 -20.08 4.33 -15.35
N GLU A 37 -20.33 5.42 -14.63
CA GLU A 37 -19.93 5.57 -13.24
C GLU A 37 -20.46 4.40 -12.38
N LEU A 38 -19.56 3.86 -11.55
CA LEU A 38 -19.87 2.82 -10.59
C LEU A 38 -19.18 3.11 -9.26
N ASP A 39 -19.90 2.96 -8.15
CA ASP A 39 -19.33 3.16 -6.82
C ASP A 39 -18.24 2.10 -6.53
N PRO A 40 -16.97 2.51 -6.29
CA PRO A 40 -15.88 1.61 -5.95
C PRO A 40 -16.16 0.71 -4.75
N LEU A 41 -16.87 1.21 -3.73
CA LEU A 41 -17.21 0.40 -2.55
C LEU A 41 -18.32 -0.60 -2.85
N ALA A 42 -19.29 -0.24 -3.69
CA ALA A 42 -20.33 -1.17 -4.11
C ALA A 42 -19.71 -2.35 -4.89
N PHE A 43 -18.82 -2.06 -5.84
CA PHE A 43 -18.09 -3.08 -6.61
C PHE A 43 -17.24 -3.97 -5.69
N PHE A 44 -16.52 -3.39 -4.74
CA PHE A 44 -15.77 -4.14 -3.72
C PHE A 44 -16.70 -5.04 -2.90
N ASN A 45 -17.85 -4.54 -2.48
CA ASN A 45 -18.81 -5.30 -1.68
C ASN A 45 -19.45 -6.44 -2.46
N THR A 46 -19.71 -6.27 -3.76
CA THR A 46 -20.24 -7.35 -4.61
C THR A 46 -19.29 -8.54 -4.66
N GLY A 47 -17.98 -8.31 -4.69
CA GLY A 47 -16.98 -9.39 -4.61
C GLY A 47 -17.15 -10.31 -3.39
N LYS A 48 -17.57 -9.75 -2.23
CA LYS A 48 -17.85 -10.52 -1.01
C LYS A 48 -19.00 -11.50 -1.22
N TYR A 49 -20.11 -11.04 -1.80
CA TYR A 49 -21.29 -11.89 -2.04
C TYR A 49 -21.04 -12.98 -3.07
N LEU A 50 -20.12 -12.74 -4.01
CA LEU A 50 -19.67 -13.75 -4.97
C LEU A 50 -18.63 -14.72 -4.37
N GLY A 51 -18.23 -14.54 -3.11
CA GLY A 51 -17.19 -15.36 -2.47
C GLY A 51 -15.81 -15.21 -3.10
N LEU A 52 -15.55 -14.07 -3.75
CA LEU A 52 -14.31 -13.79 -4.45
C LEU A 52 -13.38 -12.91 -3.61
N THR A 53 -12.07 -13.15 -3.69
CA THR A 53 -11.05 -12.34 -3.03
C THR A 53 -11.02 -10.92 -3.59
N ARG A 54 -10.80 -9.91 -2.75
CA ARG A 54 -10.86 -8.51 -3.17
C ARG A 54 -9.56 -7.75 -2.93
N THR A 55 -9.39 -6.67 -3.68
CA THR A 55 -8.33 -5.68 -3.50
C THR A 55 -8.90 -4.28 -3.70
N PHE A 56 -8.36 -3.31 -2.99
CA PHE A 56 -8.76 -1.91 -3.08
C PHE A 56 -7.53 -1.03 -2.99
N TRP A 57 -7.49 0.02 -3.80
CA TRP A 57 -6.49 1.07 -3.73
C TRP A 57 -7.09 2.39 -4.20
N THR A 58 -6.77 3.48 -3.51
CA THR A 58 -6.95 4.83 -4.04
C THR A 58 -5.83 5.75 -3.56
N ASN A 59 -5.47 6.73 -4.39
CA ASN A 59 -4.45 7.73 -4.08
C ASN A 59 -5.00 8.88 -3.22
N THR A 60 -4.11 9.72 -2.70
CA THR A 60 -4.42 10.76 -1.70
C THR A 60 -5.40 11.83 -2.17
N ASP A 61 -5.53 12.08 -3.47
CA ASP A 61 -6.47 13.05 -4.03
C ASP A 61 -7.76 12.40 -4.59
N ARG A 62 -7.92 11.09 -4.44
CA ARG A 62 -9.07 10.31 -4.93
C ARG A 62 -9.28 10.41 -6.44
N SER A 63 -8.27 10.81 -7.20
CA SER A 63 -8.35 10.83 -8.66
C SER A 63 -8.25 9.44 -9.25
N ILE A 64 -7.66 8.48 -8.55
CA ILE A 64 -7.52 7.09 -9.02
C ILE A 64 -8.12 6.12 -8.00
N TYR A 65 -8.89 5.15 -8.50
CA TYR A 65 -9.28 3.95 -7.75
C TYR A 65 -8.98 2.71 -8.57
N PHE A 66 -8.43 1.70 -7.91
CA PHE A 66 -8.35 0.33 -8.42
C PHE A 66 -9.08 -0.58 -7.45
N VAL A 67 -10.15 -1.22 -7.92
CA VAL A 67 -10.90 -2.19 -7.15
C VAL A 67 -10.92 -3.51 -7.89
N GLY A 68 -10.17 -4.47 -7.37
CA GLY A 68 -10.04 -5.79 -7.97
C GLY A 68 -10.93 -6.82 -7.27
N VAL A 69 -11.61 -7.66 -8.05
CA VAL A 69 -12.40 -8.80 -7.57
C VAL A 69 -11.95 -10.08 -8.28
N GLY A 70 -11.79 -11.14 -7.50
CA GLY A 70 -11.27 -12.43 -7.97
C GLY A 70 -9.77 -12.40 -8.23
N ASN A 71 -9.25 -13.52 -8.74
CA ASN A 71 -7.83 -13.72 -8.97
C ASN A 71 -7.62 -14.39 -10.34
N ALA A 72 -6.94 -13.69 -11.26
CA ALA A 72 -6.50 -14.28 -12.52
C ALA A 72 -5.09 -14.86 -12.40
N TYR A 73 -4.21 -14.17 -11.68
CA TYR A 73 -2.82 -14.59 -11.47
C TYR A 73 -2.28 -14.03 -10.16
N THR A 74 -1.43 -14.81 -9.49
CA THR A 74 -0.73 -14.38 -8.29
C THR A 74 0.77 -14.54 -8.50
N MET A 75 1.52 -13.46 -8.33
CA MET A 75 2.97 -13.49 -8.23
C MET A 75 3.37 -13.56 -6.77
N GLN A 76 4.35 -14.41 -6.45
CA GLN A 76 4.89 -14.53 -5.11
C GLN A 76 6.41 -14.70 -5.15
N ALA A 77 7.08 -14.12 -4.15
CA ALA A 77 8.52 -14.24 -4.00
C ALA A 77 8.94 -14.15 -2.53
N ILE A 78 9.65 -15.17 -2.05
CA ILE A 78 10.32 -15.16 -0.74
C ILE A 78 11.76 -14.65 -0.91
N ASN A 79 12.47 -15.17 -1.91
CA ASN A 79 13.85 -14.81 -2.20
C ASN A 79 13.93 -13.76 -3.31
N GLN A 80 14.83 -12.78 -3.14
CA GLN A 80 15.06 -11.68 -4.10
C GLN A 80 13.75 -11.05 -4.59
N PRO A 81 12.86 -10.60 -3.69
CA PRO A 81 11.47 -10.38 -4.01
C PRO A 81 11.23 -9.39 -5.15
N TYR A 82 11.97 -8.28 -5.17
CA TYR A 82 11.82 -7.27 -6.22
C TYR A 82 12.20 -7.81 -7.61
N THR A 83 13.32 -8.51 -7.71
CA THR A 83 13.79 -9.11 -8.98
C THR A 83 12.85 -10.21 -9.45
N THR A 84 12.44 -11.09 -8.54
CA THR A 84 11.56 -12.23 -8.84
C THR A 84 10.17 -11.75 -9.29
N ILE A 85 9.56 -10.78 -8.59
CA ILE A 85 8.27 -10.19 -9.00
C ILE A 85 8.40 -9.46 -10.34
N LYS A 86 9.48 -8.70 -10.55
CA LYS A 86 9.76 -8.03 -11.83
C LYS A 86 9.82 -9.02 -12.99
N GLN A 87 10.53 -10.14 -12.80
CA GLN A 87 10.67 -11.17 -13.83
C GLN A 87 9.33 -11.85 -14.13
N GLN A 88 8.60 -12.31 -13.10
CA GLN A 88 7.28 -12.94 -13.29
C GLN A 88 6.31 -12.00 -14.03
N TRP A 89 6.30 -10.71 -13.68
CA TRP A 89 5.42 -9.74 -14.34
C TRP A 89 5.83 -9.50 -15.79
N GLN A 90 7.12 -9.31 -16.05
CA GLN A 90 7.63 -9.08 -17.40
C GLN A 90 7.36 -10.27 -18.32
N GLU A 91 7.56 -11.50 -17.83
CA GLU A 91 7.28 -12.73 -18.56
C GLU A 91 5.80 -12.85 -18.91
N LEU A 92 4.91 -12.56 -17.96
CA LEU A 92 3.47 -12.60 -18.20
C LEU A 92 3.01 -11.56 -19.23
N ILE A 93 3.51 -10.32 -19.16
CA ILE A 93 3.12 -9.23 -20.06
C ILE A 93 3.70 -9.39 -21.47
N ASN A 94 4.91 -9.93 -21.62
CA ASN A 94 5.57 -10.08 -22.93
C ASN A 94 4.75 -10.92 -23.93
N ASP A 95 3.97 -11.87 -23.42
CA ASP A 95 3.17 -12.81 -24.22
C ASP A 95 1.66 -12.54 -24.11
N ALA A 96 1.27 -11.43 -23.46
CA ALA A 96 -0.12 -11.06 -23.22
C ALA A 96 -0.82 -10.54 -24.49
N ILE A 97 -2.11 -10.84 -24.61
CA ILE A 97 -3.01 -10.18 -25.55
C ILE A 97 -3.77 -9.11 -24.77
N ILE A 98 -3.36 -7.86 -24.92
CA ILE A 98 -3.96 -6.71 -24.24
C ILE A 98 -4.82 -5.93 -25.24
N ASP A 99 -6.13 -6.02 -25.07
CA ASP A 99 -7.11 -5.22 -25.81
C ASP A 99 -7.55 -4.03 -24.95
N ASN A 100 -6.83 -2.92 -25.09
CA ASN A 100 -7.08 -1.68 -24.36
C ASN A 100 -7.08 -0.48 -25.32
N PRO A 101 -8.25 -0.01 -25.78
CA PRO A 101 -8.35 1.14 -26.69
C PRO A 101 -8.13 2.49 -25.99
N TYR A 102 -7.76 2.51 -24.70
CA TYR A 102 -7.58 3.71 -23.88
C TYR A 102 -6.12 3.89 -23.41
N PRO A 103 -5.13 4.03 -24.31
CA PRO A 103 -3.70 4.02 -23.96
C PRO A 103 -3.23 5.22 -23.11
N ASN A 104 -4.11 6.19 -22.82
CA ASN A 104 -3.83 7.34 -21.98
C ASN A 104 -4.49 7.27 -20.60
N SER A 105 -5.29 6.24 -20.33
CA SER A 105 -5.84 6.01 -18.99
C SER A 105 -4.90 5.14 -18.16
N SER A 106 -5.16 5.05 -16.86
CA SER A 106 -4.53 4.06 -15.98
C SER A 106 -5.22 2.68 -15.99
N ALA A 107 -6.11 2.42 -16.95
CA ALA A 107 -6.83 1.14 -17.05
C ALA A 107 -6.02 0.10 -17.83
N GLY A 108 -6.33 -1.18 -17.62
CA GLY A 108 -5.59 -2.30 -18.20
C GLY A 108 -5.27 -3.38 -17.17
N PRO A 109 -4.31 -4.25 -17.46
CA PRO A 109 -3.85 -5.25 -16.49
C PRO A 109 -3.04 -4.57 -15.39
N ILE A 110 -3.66 -4.41 -14.22
CA ILE A 110 -3.05 -3.83 -13.02
C ILE A 110 -2.84 -4.92 -11.98
N VAL A 111 -1.63 -5.01 -11.44
CA VAL A 111 -1.34 -5.86 -10.29
C VAL A 111 -1.26 -5.04 -9.01
N LEU A 112 -1.84 -5.54 -7.92
CA LEU A 112 -1.81 -4.92 -6.60
C LEU A 112 -1.16 -5.86 -5.59
N GLY A 113 -0.31 -5.32 -4.74
CA GLY A 113 0.47 -6.14 -3.83
C GLY A 113 1.39 -5.36 -2.92
N GLY A 114 2.18 -6.12 -2.17
CA GLY A 114 3.13 -5.59 -1.21
C GLY A 114 4.31 -6.53 -0.99
N PHE A 115 5.23 -6.02 -0.19
CA PHE A 115 6.48 -6.69 0.18
C PHE A 115 6.54 -6.86 1.69
N PRO A 116 7.35 -7.80 2.22
CA PRO A 116 7.61 -7.86 3.64
C PRO A 116 8.55 -6.71 4.04
N PHE A 117 8.38 -6.22 5.27
CA PHE A 117 9.19 -5.17 5.88
C PHE A 117 10.66 -5.58 5.92
N ASP A 118 10.90 -6.81 6.34
CA ASP A 118 12.22 -7.36 6.48
C ASP A 118 12.28 -8.77 5.88
N GLN A 119 13.21 -8.96 4.95
CA GLN A 119 13.38 -10.19 4.18
C GLN A 119 14.26 -11.22 4.89
N ALA A 120 15.11 -10.77 5.82
CA ALA A 120 16.03 -11.64 6.54
C ALA A 120 15.48 -12.07 7.91
N ASN A 121 14.21 -11.78 8.18
CA ASN A 121 13.58 -12.18 9.42
C ASN A 121 13.19 -13.67 9.36
N GLU A 122 13.77 -14.45 10.27
CA GLU A 122 13.55 -15.90 10.40
C GLU A 122 12.56 -16.25 11.53
N LYS A 123 12.01 -15.27 12.24
CA LYS A 123 11.06 -15.47 13.34
C LYS A 123 9.74 -16.08 12.86
N ASP A 124 8.97 -16.60 13.80
CA ASP A 124 7.64 -17.15 13.54
C ASP A 124 6.66 -16.05 13.10
N LEU A 125 6.39 -15.98 11.79
CA LEU A 125 5.43 -15.06 11.18
C LEU A 125 3.98 -15.56 11.27
N SER A 126 3.61 -16.25 12.36
CA SER A 126 2.27 -16.83 12.55
C SER A 126 1.15 -15.79 12.41
N LEU A 127 1.34 -14.57 12.93
CA LEU A 127 0.44 -13.43 12.73
C LEU A 127 0.20 -13.16 11.24
N TRP A 128 1.23 -13.31 10.41
CA TRP A 128 1.26 -13.02 8.98
C TRP A 128 1.03 -14.26 8.10
N LYS A 129 0.50 -15.37 8.63
CA LYS A 129 0.15 -16.55 7.83
C LYS A 129 -0.74 -16.20 6.62
N GLY A 130 -0.31 -16.56 5.43
CA GLY A 130 -0.89 -16.16 4.15
C GLY A 130 -0.25 -14.92 3.52
N PHE A 131 0.49 -14.10 4.25
CA PHE A 131 1.18 -12.90 3.75
C PHE A 131 2.71 -13.10 3.69
N GLU A 132 3.14 -14.35 3.51
CA GLU A 132 4.56 -14.70 3.43
C GLU A 132 5.20 -14.09 2.18
N GLY A 133 6.38 -13.51 2.36
CA GLY A 133 7.13 -12.88 1.27
C GLY A 133 6.36 -11.75 0.59
N SER A 134 6.75 -11.48 -0.65
CA SER A 134 6.09 -10.48 -1.50
C SER A 134 5.01 -11.13 -2.32
N GLN A 135 3.85 -10.48 -2.42
CA GLN A 135 2.71 -11.01 -3.14
C GLN A 135 2.02 -9.92 -3.94
N PHE A 136 1.74 -10.21 -5.21
CA PHE A 136 0.99 -9.35 -6.10
C PHE A 136 -0.12 -10.16 -6.76
N ARG A 137 -1.30 -9.55 -6.86
CA ARG A 137 -2.47 -10.13 -7.49
C ARG A 137 -2.80 -9.36 -8.75
N LEU A 138 -3.00 -10.09 -9.85
CA LEU A 138 -3.76 -9.62 -11.01
C LEU A 138 -5.23 -10.02 -10.80
N PRO A 139 -6.14 -9.08 -10.49
CA PRO A 139 -7.53 -9.42 -10.26
C PRO A 139 -8.20 -9.91 -11.55
N ARG A 140 -9.13 -10.86 -11.42
CA ARG A 140 -9.91 -11.35 -12.58
C ARG A 140 -10.76 -10.24 -13.18
N PHE A 141 -11.34 -9.40 -12.32
CA PHE A 141 -12.11 -8.23 -12.69
C PHE A 141 -11.56 -7.00 -11.98
N MET A 142 -11.40 -5.91 -12.71
CA MET A 142 -10.86 -4.67 -12.20
C MET A 142 -11.78 -3.51 -12.58
N LEU A 143 -12.30 -2.82 -11.58
CA LEU A 143 -12.87 -1.49 -11.75
C LEU A 143 -11.75 -0.46 -11.58
N THR A 144 -11.55 0.37 -12.59
CA THR A 144 -10.62 1.51 -12.55
C THR A 144 -11.41 2.80 -12.65
N LYS A 145 -11.30 3.67 -11.64
CA LYS A 145 -11.64 5.09 -11.79
C LYS A 145 -10.34 5.83 -12.09
N ASP A 146 -10.32 6.57 -13.20
CA ASP A 146 -9.24 7.49 -13.55
C ASP A 146 -9.85 8.87 -13.84
N LYS A 147 -9.72 9.75 -12.85
CA LYS A 147 -10.42 11.03 -12.72
C LYS A 147 -11.93 10.80 -12.79
N GLU A 148 -12.59 11.35 -13.80
CA GLU A 148 -14.04 11.24 -13.98
C GLU A 148 -14.45 10.03 -14.85
N LYS A 149 -13.49 9.23 -15.33
CA LYS A 149 -13.77 8.10 -16.23
C LYS A 149 -13.64 6.77 -15.51
N TYR A 150 -14.52 5.84 -15.88
CA TYR A 150 -14.59 4.51 -15.30
C TYR A 150 -14.33 3.46 -16.37
N TYR A 151 -13.55 2.46 -15.99
CA TYR A 151 -13.17 1.36 -16.87
C TYR A 151 -13.36 0.04 -16.14
N PHE A 152 -13.76 -0.98 -16.89
CA PHE A 152 -13.84 -2.35 -16.42
C PHE A 152 -12.86 -3.20 -17.21
N THR A 153 -11.95 -3.86 -16.51
CA THR A 153 -10.97 -4.76 -17.14
C THR A 153 -11.18 -6.19 -16.69
N ILE A 154 -11.21 -7.10 -17.66
CA ILE A 154 -11.27 -8.55 -17.46
C ILE A 154 -9.90 -9.14 -17.75
N ASN A 155 -9.35 -9.88 -16.79
CA ASN A 155 -8.10 -10.63 -16.94
C ASN A 155 -8.41 -12.13 -16.90
N VAL A 156 -8.03 -12.86 -17.94
CA VAL A 156 -8.35 -14.28 -18.08
C VAL A 156 -7.24 -15.03 -18.82
N PHE A 157 -7.06 -16.30 -18.49
CA PHE A 157 -6.22 -17.21 -19.26
C PHE A 157 -7.10 -18.08 -20.15
N VAL A 158 -6.76 -18.15 -21.43
CA VAL A 158 -7.44 -18.99 -22.42
C VAL A 158 -6.62 -20.25 -22.61
N GLU A 159 -7.17 -21.38 -22.18
CA GLU A 159 -6.55 -22.70 -22.29
C GLU A 159 -6.54 -23.21 -23.74
N PRO A 160 -5.54 -24.03 -24.13
CA PRO A 160 -5.58 -24.78 -25.38
C PRO A 160 -6.89 -25.59 -25.49
N ASN A 161 -7.48 -25.62 -26.68
CA ASN A 161 -8.73 -26.31 -27.00
C ASN A 161 -9.97 -25.89 -26.19
N SER A 162 -9.91 -24.78 -25.45
CA SER A 162 -11.06 -24.24 -24.72
C SER A 162 -12.23 -23.88 -25.64
N ASN A 163 -13.45 -23.97 -25.10
CA ASN A 163 -14.65 -23.45 -25.73
C ASN A 163 -14.77 -21.95 -25.41
N THR A 164 -14.31 -21.11 -26.33
CA THR A 164 -14.29 -19.65 -26.17
C THR A 164 -15.68 -19.05 -26.04
N SER A 165 -16.69 -19.61 -26.70
CA SER A 165 -18.08 -19.13 -26.57
C SER A 165 -18.66 -19.41 -25.18
N GLN A 166 -18.32 -20.56 -24.58
CA GLN A 166 -18.72 -20.85 -23.20
C GLN A 166 -17.99 -19.93 -22.20
N LEU A 167 -16.69 -19.69 -22.43
CA LEU A 167 -15.91 -18.77 -21.60
C LEU A 167 -16.46 -17.34 -21.68
N GLU A 168 -16.79 -16.86 -22.88
CA GLU A 168 -17.42 -15.56 -23.10
C GLU A 168 -18.74 -15.43 -22.32
N GLN A 169 -19.64 -16.40 -22.45
CA GLN A 169 -20.91 -16.39 -21.71
C GLN A 169 -20.69 -16.34 -20.19
N GLN A 170 -19.72 -17.11 -19.67
CA GLN A 170 -19.38 -17.08 -18.25
C GLN A 170 -18.88 -15.70 -17.83
N LEU A 171 -17.95 -15.11 -18.58
CA LEU A 171 -17.39 -13.80 -18.29
C LEU A 171 -18.47 -12.71 -18.34
N GLN A 172 -19.41 -12.78 -19.28
CA GLN A 172 -20.53 -11.85 -19.37
C GLN A 172 -21.45 -11.93 -18.15
N ILE A 173 -21.79 -13.14 -17.69
CA ILE A 173 -22.62 -13.34 -16.48
C ILE A 173 -21.93 -12.77 -15.24
N GLU A 174 -20.65 -13.12 -15.03
CA GLU A 174 -19.85 -12.64 -13.89
C GLU A 174 -19.72 -11.11 -13.92
N SER A 175 -19.48 -10.53 -15.10
CA SER A 175 -19.38 -9.08 -15.29
C SER A 175 -20.70 -8.37 -14.99
N GLN A 176 -21.83 -8.91 -15.47
CA GLN A 176 -23.15 -8.33 -15.18
C GLN A 176 -23.47 -8.35 -13.68
N GLN A 177 -23.10 -9.41 -12.96
CA GLN A 177 -23.29 -9.47 -11.50
C GLN A 177 -22.51 -8.37 -10.80
N LEU A 178 -21.26 -8.14 -11.21
CA LEU A 178 -20.39 -7.11 -10.63
C LEU A 178 -20.85 -5.69 -10.97
N LEU A 179 -21.22 -5.42 -12.22
CA LEU A 179 -21.61 -4.10 -12.69
C LEU A 179 -23.01 -3.68 -12.20
N ASN A 180 -23.88 -4.64 -11.88
CA ASN A 180 -25.23 -4.37 -11.36
C ASN A 180 -25.32 -4.41 -9.82
N GLY A 181 -24.21 -4.60 -9.11
CA GLY A 181 -24.19 -4.59 -7.65
C GLY A 181 -24.55 -3.21 -7.09
N LYS A 182 -25.79 -3.04 -6.63
CA LYS A 182 -26.31 -1.73 -6.18
C LYS A 182 -26.58 -1.61 -4.69
N GLU A 183 -26.74 -2.72 -3.97
CA GLU A 183 -27.04 -2.68 -2.54
C GLU A 183 -25.80 -3.08 -1.70
N MET A 184 -25.29 -2.11 -0.95
CA MET A 184 -24.31 -2.35 0.10
C MET A 184 -25.05 -2.56 1.43
N ILE A 185 -25.34 -3.80 1.79
CA ILE A 185 -25.66 -4.11 3.19
C ILE A 185 -24.33 -4.20 3.93
N THR A 186 -24.00 -3.14 4.66
CA THR A 186 -22.83 -3.09 5.55
C THR A 186 -23.28 -3.11 7.00
N TYR A 187 -22.49 -3.74 7.86
CA TYR A 187 -22.73 -3.78 9.30
C TYR A 187 -21.70 -2.92 10.02
N THR A 188 -22.15 -2.19 11.03
CA THR A 188 -21.24 -1.44 11.90
C THR A 188 -20.39 -2.42 12.69
N ASN A 189 -19.07 -2.30 12.56
CA ASN A 189 -18.13 -3.04 13.38
C ASN A 189 -18.26 -2.60 14.84
N ALA A 190 -18.35 -3.56 15.76
CA ALA A 190 -18.47 -3.30 17.18
C ALA A 190 -17.33 -3.97 17.93
N ILE A 191 -16.50 -3.17 18.62
CA ILE A 191 -15.38 -3.68 19.43
C ILE A 191 -15.93 -4.39 20.67
N HIS A 192 -15.45 -5.61 20.90
CA HIS A 192 -15.69 -6.42 22.09
C HIS A 192 -14.55 -6.26 23.12
N LEU A 193 -13.30 -6.32 22.66
CA LEU A 193 -12.11 -6.27 23.50
C LEU A 193 -11.00 -5.45 22.82
N GLN A 194 -10.23 -4.72 23.63
CA GLN A 194 -8.96 -4.11 23.23
C GLN A 194 -7.86 -4.62 24.18
N HIS A 195 -6.73 -5.03 23.62
CA HIS A 195 -5.60 -5.58 24.36
C HIS A 195 -4.28 -5.05 23.79
N GLU A 196 -3.51 -4.37 24.62
CA GLU A 196 -2.16 -3.92 24.27
C GLU A 196 -1.13 -5.00 24.57
N VAL A 197 -0.25 -5.26 23.59
CA VAL A 197 0.78 -6.28 23.73
C VAL A 197 1.99 -5.70 24.48
N ASP A 198 2.21 -6.21 25.69
CA ASP A 198 3.39 -5.96 26.54
C ASP A 198 3.89 -4.50 26.58
N PRO A 199 3.05 -3.53 27.00
CA PRO A 199 3.38 -2.10 26.95
C PRO A 199 4.61 -1.71 27.77
N GLU A 200 4.84 -2.33 28.94
CA GLU A 200 6.03 -2.08 29.76
C GLU A 200 7.30 -2.59 29.07
N GLN A 201 7.27 -3.77 28.46
CA GLN A 201 8.42 -4.30 27.72
C GLN A 201 8.77 -3.42 26.52
N TRP A 202 7.75 -2.86 25.85
CA TRP A 202 7.98 -1.92 24.76
C TRP A 202 8.62 -0.61 25.26
N LYS A 203 8.22 -0.10 26.42
CA LYS A 203 8.86 1.08 27.05
C LYS A 203 10.31 0.80 27.47
N ASP A 204 10.59 -0.38 28.02
CA ASP A 204 11.96 -0.83 28.30
C ASP A 204 12.80 -0.89 27.02
N LEU A 205 12.20 -1.29 25.91
CA LEU A 205 12.87 -1.31 24.60
C LEU A 205 13.21 0.11 24.11
N VAL A 206 12.33 1.09 24.32
CA VAL A 206 12.64 2.51 24.05
C VAL A 206 13.86 2.94 24.87
N GLN A 207 13.87 2.65 26.17
CA GLN A 207 15.00 2.99 27.06
C GLN A 207 16.31 2.30 26.63
N LYS A 208 16.23 1.07 26.13
CA LYS A 208 17.39 0.39 25.56
C LYS A 208 17.94 1.12 24.33
N VAL A 209 17.06 1.55 23.42
CA VAL A 209 17.48 2.29 22.23
C VAL A 209 18.14 3.61 22.61
N THR A 210 17.59 4.38 23.55
CA THR A 210 18.20 5.65 23.97
C THR A 210 19.60 5.43 24.56
N ASN A 211 19.80 4.35 25.33
CA ASN A 211 21.11 3.97 25.83
C ASN A 211 22.08 3.64 24.67
N ASP A 212 21.66 2.81 23.71
CA ASP A 212 22.48 2.46 22.54
C ASP A 212 22.83 3.69 21.68
N ILE A 213 21.95 4.69 21.60
CA ILE A 213 22.22 5.98 20.93
C ILE A 213 23.26 6.80 21.69
N SER A 214 23.11 6.95 23.02
CA SER A 214 24.09 7.69 23.85
C SER A 214 25.49 7.06 23.84
N GLU A 215 25.58 5.75 23.60
CA GLU A 215 26.83 5.02 23.41
C GLU A 215 27.40 5.13 21.98
N GLY A 216 26.68 5.81 21.07
CA GLY A 216 27.09 6.05 19.69
C GLY A 216 26.97 4.82 18.78
N LYS A 217 26.18 3.81 19.15
CA LYS A 217 26.00 2.58 18.35
C LYS A 217 25.07 2.79 17.15
N VAL A 218 24.12 3.71 17.28
CA VAL A 218 23.07 4.01 16.29
C VAL A 218 22.60 5.46 16.49
N ASP A 219 22.10 6.12 15.46
CA ASP A 219 21.57 7.49 15.58
C ASP A 219 20.06 7.52 15.84
N LYS A 220 19.33 6.55 15.27
CA LYS A 220 17.88 6.44 15.35
C LYS A 220 17.43 5.00 15.16
N ILE A 221 16.44 4.56 15.92
CA ILE A 221 15.70 3.31 15.64
C ILE A 221 14.22 3.63 15.69
N VAL A 222 13.48 3.13 14.70
CA VAL A 222 12.02 3.24 14.70
C VAL A 222 11.48 1.96 15.31
N LEU A 223 10.79 2.05 16.45
CA LEU A 223 10.17 0.91 17.11
C LEU A 223 8.67 0.88 16.81
N ALA A 224 8.11 -0.33 16.78
CA ALA A 224 6.68 -0.52 16.58
C ALA A 224 6.03 -1.39 17.65
N ARG A 225 4.72 -1.25 17.80
CA ARG A 225 3.89 -1.99 18.76
C ARG A 225 2.53 -2.36 18.17
N GLU A 226 1.90 -3.36 18.77
CA GLU A 226 0.62 -3.91 18.36
C GLU A 226 -0.48 -3.58 19.38
N LEU A 227 -1.65 -3.24 18.86
CA LEU A 227 -2.91 -3.21 19.60
C LEU A 227 -3.85 -4.27 19.00
N GLN A 228 -4.22 -5.25 19.81
CA GLN A 228 -5.12 -6.33 19.42
C GLN A 228 -6.56 -5.96 19.74
N ILE A 229 -7.44 -6.15 18.76
CA ILE A 229 -8.86 -5.86 18.83
C ILE A 229 -9.63 -7.14 18.52
N GLU A 230 -10.62 -7.43 19.35
CA GLU A 230 -11.64 -8.44 19.05
C GLU A 230 -12.96 -7.73 18.79
N LEU A 231 -13.57 -8.02 17.64
CA LEU A 231 -14.90 -7.56 17.27
C LEU A 231 -15.96 -8.57 17.72
N LYS A 232 -17.17 -8.10 17.97
CA LYS A 232 -18.33 -8.95 18.32
C LYS A 232 -18.69 -9.94 17.21
N ASP A 233 -18.54 -9.51 15.96
CA ASP A 233 -18.83 -10.27 14.75
C ASP A 233 -17.63 -10.20 13.80
N ASN A 234 -17.67 -10.99 12.72
CA ASN A 234 -16.67 -10.89 11.66
C ASN A 234 -16.60 -9.47 11.09
N CYS A 235 -15.39 -8.97 10.85
CA CYS A 235 -15.17 -7.62 10.38
C CYS A 235 -15.83 -7.36 9.02
N ASP A 236 -16.63 -6.28 8.94
CA ASP A 236 -17.11 -5.76 7.68
C ASP A 236 -16.07 -4.82 7.05
N LEU A 237 -15.25 -5.38 6.16
CA LEU A 237 -14.17 -4.66 5.47
C LEU A 237 -14.69 -3.49 4.60
N THR A 238 -15.91 -3.59 4.05
CA THR A 238 -16.49 -2.51 3.24
C THR A 238 -16.80 -1.30 4.11
N GLU A 239 -17.28 -1.53 5.33
CA GLU A 239 -17.53 -0.46 6.31
C GLU A 239 -16.22 0.17 6.80
N VAL A 240 -15.17 -0.62 7.05
CA VAL A 240 -13.85 -0.07 7.40
C VAL A 240 -13.33 0.83 6.28
N LEU A 241 -13.37 0.39 5.02
CA LEU A 241 -12.95 1.21 3.87
C LEU A 241 -13.77 2.50 3.74
N ARG A 242 -15.10 2.43 3.92
CA ARG A 242 -15.97 3.61 3.92
C ARG A 242 -15.53 4.62 4.97
N ASN A 243 -15.31 4.16 6.20
CA ASN A 243 -14.89 5.01 7.30
C ASN A 243 -13.51 5.62 7.04
N LEU A 244 -12.55 4.84 6.54
CA LEU A 244 -11.22 5.36 6.18
C LEU A 244 -11.30 6.43 5.09
N LEU A 245 -12.12 6.24 4.05
CA LEU A 245 -12.29 7.23 2.98
C LEU A 245 -12.87 8.55 3.50
N ILE A 246 -13.80 8.50 4.45
CA ILE A 246 -14.42 9.68 5.07
C ILE A 246 -13.44 10.39 6.02
N MET A 247 -12.78 9.64 6.90
CA MET A 247 -11.99 10.20 8.00
C MET A 247 -10.57 10.58 7.59
N GLN A 248 -10.03 9.96 6.54
CA GLN A 248 -8.65 10.13 6.09
C GLN A 248 -8.60 10.63 4.63
N PRO A 249 -9.16 11.82 4.33
CA PRO A 249 -9.35 12.30 2.94
C PRO A 249 -8.03 12.49 2.17
N ASN A 250 -6.91 12.72 2.86
CA ASN A 250 -5.59 12.99 2.26
C ASN A 250 -4.62 11.79 2.38
N SER A 251 -5.14 10.56 2.54
CA SER A 251 -4.33 9.34 2.69
C SER A 251 -4.59 8.38 1.54
N TYR A 252 -3.60 7.66 1.05
CA TYR A 252 -3.83 6.43 0.29
C TYR A 252 -4.69 5.48 1.11
N VAL A 253 -5.71 4.87 0.53
CA VAL A 253 -6.52 3.84 1.20
C VAL A 253 -6.35 2.54 0.44
N PHE A 254 -6.03 1.47 1.15
CA PHE A 254 -5.79 0.17 0.55
C PHE A 254 -6.46 -0.96 1.32
N ALA A 255 -6.80 -2.04 0.62
CA ALA A 255 -7.13 -3.33 1.20
C ALA A 255 -6.61 -4.45 0.29
N TRP A 256 -6.03 -5.48 0.89
CA TRP A 256 -5.56 -6.67 0.18
C TRP A 256 -6.02 -7.91 0.93
N GLU A 257 -7.04 -8.58 0.41
CA GLU A 257 -7.68 -9.74 1.02
C GLU A 257 -7.07 -11.04 0.50
N LYS A 258 -6.83 -12.01 1.38
CA LYS A 258 -6.43 -13.38 1.02
C LYS A 258 -7.02 -14.35 2.02
N ASN A 259 -7.76 -15.33 1.51
CA ASN A 259 -8.52 -16.28 2.33
C ASN A 259 -9.41 -15.50 3.33
N ASN A 260 -9.33 -15.79 4.62
CA ASN A 260 -10.12 -15.13 5.67
C ASN A 260 -9.40 -13.91 6.29
N ALA A 261 -8.38 -13.38 5.62
CA ALA A 261 -7.54 -12.30 6.15
C ALA A 261 -7.48 -11.11 5.19
N CYS A 262 -7.33 -9.91 5.72
CA CYS A 262 -7.18 -8.68 4.93
C CYS A 262 -6.19 -7.73 5.58
N PHE A 263 -5.21 -7.28 4.82
CA PHE A 263 -4.36 -6.17 5.22
C PHE A 263 -4.93 -4.86 4.67
N ILE A 264 -5.29 -3.94 5.55
CA ILE A 264 -6.09 -2.75 5.25
C ILE A 264 -5.49 -1.53 5.94
N GLY A 265 -5.55 -0.34 5.33
CA GLY A 265 -5.01 0.86 5.97
C GLY A 265 -5.28 2.15 5.22
N ALA A 266 -4.92 3.26 5.88
CA ALA A 266 -4.98 4.61 5.34
C ALA A 266 -3.68 5.38 5.61
N THR A 267 -2.72 5.27 4.69
CA THR A 267 -1.38 5.86 4.84
C THR A 267 -1.27 7.22 4.15
N PRO A 268 -0.63 8.23 4.75
CA PRO A 268 -0.37 9.51 4.09
C PRO A 268 0.87 9.46 3.18
N GLU A 269 1.68 8.40 3.29
CA GLU A 269 3.08 8.45 2.89
C GLU A 269 3.30 7.70 1.57
N ARG A 270 3.64 8.47 0.52
CA ARG A 270 4.12 7.93 -0.73
C ARG A 270 5.56 7.46 -0.55
N LEU A 271 5.88 6.25 -0.97
CA LEU A 271 7.26 5.81 -1.15
C LEU A 271 7.78 6.30 -2.51
N VAL A 272 7.11 5.90 -3.59
CA VAL A 272 7.49 6.29 -4.95
C VAL A 272 6.32 6.14 -5.93
N GLN A 273 6.25 7.03 -6.90
CA GLN A 273 5.38 6.94 -8.06
C GLN A 273 6.23 6.97 -9.33
N VAL A 274 5.89 6.15 -10.31
CA VAL A 274 6.47 6.19 -11.65
C VAL A 274 5.34 6.30 -12.67
N ASN A 275 5.41 7.31 -13.54
CA ASN A 275 4.48 7.49 -14.64
C ASN A 275 5.25 7.90 -15.90
N LYS A 276 5.17 7.12 -16.97
CA LYS A 276 5.88 7.34 -18.24
C LYS A 276 7.38 7.62 -18.01
N LYS A 277 7.99 6.80 -17.15
CA LYS A 277 9.39 6.91 -16.66
C LYS A 277 9.70 8.13 -15.80
N GLN A 278 8.76 9.04 -15.57
CA GLN A 278 8.94 10.11 -14.58
C GLN A 278 8.74 9.52 -13.18
N LEU A 279 9.77 9.64 -12.36
CA LEU A 279 9.81 9.21 -10.98
C LEU A 279 9.49 10.40 -10.08
N PHE A 280 8.57 10.18 -9.14
CA PHE A 280 8.22 11.12 -8.09
C PHE A 280 8.32 10.44 -6.73
N SER A 281 9.01 11.07 -5.79
CA SER A 281 9.06 10.68 -4.38
C SER A 281 9.14 11.95 -3.54
N THR A 282 9.16 11.81 -2.22
CA THR A 282 9.17 12.94 -1.29
C THR A 282 9.96 12.57 -0.05
N CYS A 283 10.82 13.48 0.41
CA CYS A 283 11.39 13.40 1.75
C CYS A 283 10.44 14.14 2.69
N LEU A 284 9.91 13.45 3.69
CA LEU A 284 9.02 14.03 4.70
C LEU A 284 9.50 13.58 6.08
N ALA A 285 10.18 14.46 6.80
CA ALA A 285 10.75 14.20 8.12
C ALA A 285 11.01 15.53 8.81
N GLY A 286 11.02 15.53 10.14
CA GLY A 286 10.99 16.74 10.95
C GLY A 286 9.58 17.32 11.05
N THR A 287 9.13 17.59 12.28
CA THR A 287 7.72 17.85 12.58
C THR A 287 7.57 18.97 13.60
N ALA A 288 6.59 19.84 13.39
CA ALA A 288 6.14 20.81 14.38
C ALA A 288 4.61 20.87 14.42
N PRO A 289 4.01 21.29 15.56
CA PRO A 289 2.58 21.57 15.61
C PRO A 289 2.19 22.70 14.68
N ARG A 290 0.89 22.81 14.41
CA ARG A 290 0.31 24.01 13.78
C ARG A 290 0.10 25.11 14.83
N GLY A 291 0.27 26.36 14.42
CA GLY A 291 -0.01 27.51 15.27
C GLY A 291 -1.51 27.74 15.47
N LYS A 292 -1.84 28.50 16.51
CA LYS A 292 -3.24 28.85 16.83
C LYS A 292 -3.85 29.82 15.82
N ASP A 293 -3.00 30.59 15.15
CA ASP A 293 -3.33 31.49 14.06
C ASP A 293 -2.18 31.49 13.04
N LYS A 294 -2.37 32.19 11.91
CA LYS A 294 -1.37 32.23 10.83
C LYS A 294 -0.01 32.78 11.28
N LYS A 295 0.01 33.79 12.15
CA LYS A 295 1.26 34.41 12.58
C LYS A 295 2.05 33.46 13.48
N ASP A 296 1.36 32.81 14.41
CA ASP A 296 1.92 31.77 15.27
C ASP A 296 2.42 30.57 14.44
N ASP A 297 1.64 30.16 13.44
CA ASP A 297 1.97 29.04 12.54
C ASP A 297 3.23 29.33 11.71
N ASP A 298 3.36 30.55 11.19
CA ASP A 298 4.54 31.03 10.46
C ASP A 298 5.77 31.04 11.39
N VAL A 299 5.63 31.49 12.65
CA VAL A 299 6.74 31.50 13.63
C VAL A 299 7.20 30.08 13.95
N ILE A 300 6.27 29.17 14.25
CA ILE A 300 6.57 27.76 14.53
C ILE A 300 7.22 27.09 13.32
N GLY A 301 6.71 27.37 12.12
CA GLY A 301 7.27 26.85 10.87
C GLY A 301 8.69 27.36 10.60
N GLN A 302 8.95 28.65 10.80
CA GLN A 302 10.31 29.20 10.65
C GLN A 302 11.28 28.64 11.69
N ALA A 303 10.82 28.40 12.93
CA ALA A 303 11.61 27.71 13.94
C ALA A 303 11.94 26.27 13.50
N LEU A 304 10.96 25.52 12.97
CA LEU A 304 11.19 24.17 12.43
C LEU A 304 12.21 24.18 11.28
N LEU A 305 12.14 25.17 10.37
CA LEU A 305 13.12 25.33 9.29
C LEU A 305 14.53 25.63 9.79
N GLN A 306 14.71 26.13 11.01
CA GLN A 306 16.00 26.49 11.60
C GLN A 306 16.47 25.49 12.67
N ASP A 307 15.63 24.52 13.04
CA ASP A 307 15.94 23.54 14.06
C ASP A 307 16.96 22.51 13.54
N GLU A 308 18.17 22.55 14.09
CA GLU A 308 19.30 21.73 13.63
C GLU A 308 19.02 20.22 13.75
N LYS A 309 18.28 19.81 14.79
CA LYS A 309 17.90 18.40 15.01
C LYS A 309 16.97 17.91 13.90
N ASN A 310 15.89 18.63 13.64
CA ASN A 310 14.93 18.30 12.58
C ASN A 310 15.57 18.38 11.19
N GLN A 311 16.45 19.36 10.93
CA GLN A 311 17.21 19.42 9.68
C GLN A 311 18.12 18.21 9.49
N LYS A 312 18.87 17.81 10.52
CA LYS A 312 19.76 16.64 10.47
C LYS A 312 18.97 15.36 10.20
N GLU A 313 17.84 15.17 10.88
CA GLU A 313 16.95 14.03 10.63
C GLU A 313 16.42 14.03 9.18
N HIS A 314 15.97 15.18 8.70
CA HIS A 314 15.50 15.34 7.33
C HIS A 314 16.61 15.02 6.32
N GLN A 315 17.83 15.45 6.59
CA GLN A 315 18.98 15.24 5.71
C GLN A 315 19.31 13.76 5.54
N PHE A 316 19.18 12.94 6.59
CA PHE A 316 19.37 11.48 6.47
C PHE A 316 18.40 10.85 5.46
N VAL A 317 17.14 11.28 5.46
CA VAL A 317 16.12 10.83 4.50
C VAL A 317 16.47 11.30 3.09
N VAL A 318 16.88 12.55 2.94
CA VAL A 318 17.30 13.14 1.66
C VAL A 318 18.51 12.40 1.06
N ASP A 319 19.53 12.10 1.87
CA ASP A 319 20.76 11.46 1.39
C ASP A 319 20.51 10.02 0.95
N MET A 320 19.71 9.28 1.72
CA MET A 320 19.30 7.92 1.38
C MET A 320 18.49 7.88 0.06
N ILE A 321 17.48 8.74 -0.08
CA ILE A 321 16.67 8.83 -1.29
C ILE A 321 17.52 9.30 -2.49
N ARG A 322 18.43 10.27 -2.30
CA ARG A 322 19.34 10.73 -3.36
C ARG A 322 20.23 9.60 -3.88
N GLY A 323 20.81 8.79 -2.98
CA GLY A 323 21.60 7.62 -3.34
C GLY A 323 20.79 6.59 -4.14
N ALA A 324 19.61 6.23 -3.62
CA ALA A 324 18.69 5.29 -4.25
C ALA A 324 18.28 5.75 -5.66
N VAL A 325 17.80 7.00 -5.81
CA VAL A 325 17.29 7.54 -7.07
C VAL A 325 18.42 7.74 -8.10
N THR A 326 19.58 8.27 -7.71
CA THR A 326 20.70 8.51 -8.65
C THR A 326 21.23 7.22 -9.28
N SER A 327 21.12 6.10 -8.56
CA SER A 327 21.56 4.80 -9.07
C SER A 327 20.66 4.28 -10.22
N CYS A 328 19.35 4.55 -10.21
CA CYS A 328 18.37 4.03 -11.17
C CYS A 328 17.77 5.08 -12.12
N ALA A 329 18.00 6.37 -11.88
CA ALA A 329 17.40 7.48 -12.62
C ALA A 329 18.43 8.53 -13.09
N ARG A 330 18.04 9.36 -14.05
CA ARG A 330 18.76 10.52 -14.60
C ARG A 330 17.91 11.79 -14.43
N LYS A 331 18.50 12.96 -14.72
CA LYS A 331 17.83 14.27 -14.53
C LYS A 331 17.23 14.40 -13.12
N VAL A 332 18.01 13.99 -12.12
CA VAL A 332 17.58 13.99 -10.72
C VAL A 332 17.51 15.42 -10.23
N HIS A 333 16.34 15.82 -9.74
CA HIS A 333 16.08 17.10 -9.10
C HIS A 333 15.61 16.85 -7.67
N ILE A 334 16.48 17.19 -6.72
CA ILE A 334 16.22 17.16 -5.28
C ILE A 334 16.79 18.47 -4.73
N PRO A 335 15.94 19.42 -4.32
CA PRO A 335 16.41 20.69 -3.75
C PRO A 335 17.30 20.46 -2.51
N ASP A 336 18.30 21.33 -2.33
CA ASP A 336 19.23 21.23 -1.20
C ASP A 336 18.62 21.69 0.13
N LYS A 337 17.53 22.46 0.07
CA LYS A 337 16.83 22.98 1.26
C LYS A 337 15.38 22.49 1.26
N PRO A 338 14.87 22.04 2.41
CA PRO A 338 13.46 21.71 2.54
C PRO A 338 12.60 22.97 2.52
N ILE A 339 11.32 22.78 2.20
CA ILE A 339 10.25 23.74 2.42
C ILE A 339 9.30 23.24 3.51
N LEU A 340 8.45 24.11 4.03
CA LEU A 340 7.39 23.69 4.95
C LEU A 340 6.22 23.09 4.18
N TYR A 341 5.74 21.95 4.66
CA TYR A 341 4.54 21.29 4.15
C TYR A 341 3.47 21.20 5.24
N PRO A 342 2.43 22.05 5.19
CA PRO A 342 1.40 22.07 6.20
C PRO A 342 0.41 20.92 6.02
N LEU A 343 0.15 20.19 7.10
CA LEU A 343 -0.97 19.26 7.26
C LEU A 343 -1.99 19.83 8.26
N LYS A 344 -3.12 19.15 8.45
CA LYS A 344 -4.24 19.63 9.29
C LYS A 344 -3.80 20.00 10.71
N ASN A 345 -3.04 19.12 11.37
CA ASN A 345 -2.65 19.27 12.78
C ASN A 345 -1.14 19.48 12.98
N LEU A 346 -0.32 19.20 11.95
CA LEU A 346 1.13 19.25 12.00
C LEU A 346 1.67 19.94 10.74
N GLN A 347 2.93 20.36 10.76
CA GLN A 347 3.69 20.75 9.57
C GLN A 347 5.04 20.04 9.56
N HIS A 348 5.58 19.77 8.36
CA HIS A 348 6.81 19.01 8.19
C HIS A 348 7.83 19.74 7.33
N LEU A 349 9.11 19.40 7.50
CA LEU A 349 10.10 19.68 6.46
C LEU A 349 9.86 18.73 5.28
N TYR A 350 9.86 19.30 4.09
CA TYR A 350 9.51 18.61 2.85
C TYR A 350 10.50 18.93 1.75
N THR A 351 11.02 17.89 1.10
CA THR A 351 11.85 18.01 -0.10
C THR A 351 11.24 17.15 -1.21
N PRO A 352 10.78 17.73 -2.33
CA PRO A 352 10.27 16.96 -3.45
C PRO A 352 11.41 16.27 -4.19
N VAL A 353 11.16 15.06 -4.69
CA VAL A 353 12.11 14.29 -5.48
C VAL A 353 11.52 14.00 -6.84
N GLN A 354 12.20 14.46 -7.89
CA GLN A 354 11.80 14.24 -9.28
C GLN A 354 12.98 13.69 -10.07
N ALA A 355 12.76 12.68 -10.90
CA ALA A 355 13.78 12.14 -11.77
C ALA A 355 13.16 11.43 -12.98
N GLU A 356 14.00 11.00 -13.92
CA GLU A 356 13.60 10.18 -15.07
C GLU A 356 14.31 8.82 -15.00
N LEU A 357 13.57 7.72 -14.96
CA LEU A 357 14.16 6.38 -14.89
C LEU A 357 15.10 6.10 -16.08
N LYS A 358 16.25 5.46 -15.78
CA LYS A 358 17.17 4.95 -16.81
C LYS A 358 16.50 3.79 -17.56
N ARG A 359 16.92 3.55 -18.80
CA ARG A 359 16.44 2.41 -19.60
C ARG A 359 16.70 1.09 -18.85
N GLY A 360 15.72 0.19 -18.86
CA GLY A 360 15.79 -1.13 -18.20
C GLY A 360 15.46 -1.12 -16.70
N HIS A 361 15.33 0.07 -16.08
CA HIS A 361 14.87 0.19 -14.71
C HIS A 361 13.34 0.34 -14.67
N THR A 362 12.72 -0.22 -13.64
CA THR A 362 11.29 -0.19 -13.35
C THR A 362 11.05 0.39 -11.96
N ILE A 363 9.79 0.64 -11.61
CA ILE A 363 9.41 1.09 -10.26
C ILE A 363 9.93 0.16 -9.16
N LEU A 364 9.99 -1.16 -9.42
CA LEU A 364 10.46 -2.15 -8.45
C LEU A 364 11.95 -2.01 -8.12
N ASP A 365 12.79 -1.58 -9.08
CA ASP A 365 14.21 -1.32 -8.83
C ASP A 365 14.41 -0.11 -7.89
N VAL A 366 13.45 0.83 -7.90
CA VAL A 366 13.43 2.00 -7.02
C VAL A 366 12.96 1.61 -5.63
N VAL A 367 11.82 0.90 -5.53
CA VAL A 367 11.26 0.42 -4.26
C VAL A 367 12.30 -0.40 -3.50
N ALA A 368 13.02 -1.30 -4.20
CA ALA A 368 14.08 -2.12 -3.61
C ALA A 368 15.20 -1.33 -2.93
N LYS A 369 15.45 -0.10 -3.37
CA LYS A 369 16.52 0.77 -2.84
C LYS A 369 16.02 1.77 -1.80
N LEU A 370 14.72 2.06 -1.82
CA LEU A 370 14.08 2.96 -0.86
C LEU A 370 13.59 2.23 0.39
N HIS A 371 13.36 0.92 0.33
CA HIS A 371 12.77 0.18 1.44
C HIS A 371 13.81 -0.63 2.23
N PRO A 372 13.82 -0.55 3.58
CA PRO A 372 13.08 0.40 4.42
C PRO A 372 13.72 1.78 4.44
N THR A 373 12.90 2.82 4.55
CA THR A 373 13.39 4.20 4.71
C THR A 373 13.91 4.40 6.14
N PRO A 374 14.78 5.41 6.38
CA PRO A 374 15.20 5.76 7.75
C PRO A 374 14.03 6.20 8.64
N ALA A 375 12.90 6.62 8.06
CA ALA A 375 11.67 6.94 8.78
C ALA A 375 10.93 5.70 9.30
N LEU A 376 11.30 4.50 8.84
CA LEU A 376 10.62 3.24 9.16
C LEU A 376 11.50 2.22 9.88
N SER A 377 12.80 2.19 9.59
CA SER A 377 13.76 1.35 10.32
C SER A 377 14.61 2.15 11.32
N GLY A 378 15.10 3.32 10.91
CA GLY A 378 16.12 4.08 11.62
C GLY A 378 17.41 4.28 10.81
N TYR A 379 18.43 4.82 11.44
CA TYR A 379 19.72 5.14 10.84
C TYR A 379 20.89 4.85 11.81
N PRO A 380 22.01 4.24 11.34
CA PRO A 380 22.22 3.62 10.03
C PRO A 380 21.32 2.39 9.79
N SER A 381 20.84 2.22 8.55
CA SER A 381 19.76 1.26 8.22
C SER A 381 20.06 -0.19 8.59
N GLU A 382 21.28 -0.69 8.33
CA GLU A 382 21.65 -2.08 8.63
C GLU A 382 21.65 -2.35 10.14
N THR A 383 22.21 -1.43 10.92
CA THR A 383 22.26 -1.52 12.39
C THR A 383 20.86 -1.48 12.97
N SER A 384 20.02 -0.53 12.52
CA SER A 384 18.64 -0.42 13.01
C SER A 384 17.80 -1.65 12.66
N LEU A 385 17.93 -2.20 11.45
CA LEU A 385 17.25 -3.44 11.07
C LEU A 385 17.69 -4.63 11.92
N SER A 386 18.99 -4.73 12.20
CA SER A 386 19.54 -5.81 13.03
C SER A 386 19.01 -5.71 14.46
N PHE A 387 18.92 -4.49 15.01
CA PHE A 387 18.30 -4.25 16.30
C PHE A 387 16.82 -4.65 16.32
N ILE A 388 16.03 -4.24 15.32
CA ILE A 388 14.59 -4.59 15.23
C ILE A 388 14.43 -6.11 15.20
N ARG A 389 15.23 -6.82 14.40
CA ARG A 389 15.24 -8.28 14.36
C ARG A 389 15.55 -8.89 15.71
N GLU A 390 16.51 -8.36 16.46
CA GLU A 390 16.93 -8.96 17.71
C GLU A 390 15.96 -8.67 18.86
N PHE A 391 15.50 -7.43 18.98
CA PHE A 391 14.84 -6.97 20.21
C PHE A 391 13.36 -6.62 20.07
N GLU A 392 12.86 -6.28 18.88
CA GLU A 392 11.44 -5.98 18.72
C GLU A 392 10.62 -7.28 18.76
N THR A 393 9.61 -7.32 19.64
CA THR A 393 8.70 -8.46 19.80
C THR A 393 7.65 -8.54 18.67
N LEU A 394 7.33 -7.39 18.07
CA LEU A 394 6.39 -7.32 16.96
C LEU A 394 7.01 -7.86 15.67
N GLU A 395 6.34 -8.84 15.09
CA GLU A 395 6.57 -9.24 13.71
C GLU A 395 5.89 -8.26 12.76
N ARG A 396 6.69 -7.43 12.07
CA ARG A 396 6.12 -6.39 11.21
C ARG A 396 5.44 -6.92 9.94
N GLY A 397 5.88 -8.06 9.38
CA GLY A 397 5.32 -8.59 8.13
C GLY A 397 5.15 -7.51 7.06
N TRP A 398 3.93 -7.14 6.66
CA TRP A 398 3.70 -6.06 5.68
C TRP A 398 3.56 -4.66 6.29
N TYR A 399 3.45 -4.53 7.62
CA TYR A 399 3.40 -3.24 8.28
C TYR A 399 4.71 -2.46 8.09
N GLY A 400 4.59 -1.18 7.74
CA GLY A 400 5.71 -0.31 7.40
C GLY A 400 6.43 -0.70 6.10
N ALA A 401 5.91 -1.65 5.33
CA ALA A 401 6.50 -2.10 4.08
C ALA A 401 5.83 -1.45 2.86
N PRO A 402 6.41 -1.56 1.65
CA PRO A 402 5.80 -1.02 0.45
C PRO A 402 4.54 -1.80 0.07
N ILE A 403 3.47 -1.06 -0.21
CA ILE A 403 2.20 -1.58 -0.74
C ILE A 403 1.74 -0.67 -1.87
N GLY A 404 1.22 -1.24 -2.95
CA GLY A 404 0.91 -0.46 -4.13
C GLY A 404 0.50 -1.29 -5.33
N TRP A 405 0.70 -0.70 -6.51
CA TRP A 405 0.30 -1.29 -7.78
C TRP A 405 1.28 -0.98 -8.90
N MET A 406 1.23 -1.77 -9.97
CA MET A 406 1.90 -1.47 -11.23
C MET A 406 1.10 -1.99 -12.45
N ASP A 407 1.26 -1.32 -13.59
CA ASP A 407 0.67 -1.68 -14.89
C ASP A 407 1.62 -2.51 -15.77
N ASP A 408 1.19 -2.81 -17.00
CA ASP A 408 1.96 -3.54 -18.03
C ASP A 408 3.24 -2.83 -18.49
N GLN A 409 3.40 -1.55 -18.17
CA GLN A 409 4.56 -0.74 -18.52
C GLN A 409 5.42 -0.39 -17.30
N PHE A 410 5.12 -0.99 -16.14
CA PHE A 410 5.73 -0.66 -14.85
C PHE A 410 5.58 0.81 -14.44
N ASN A 411 4.54 1.50 -14.95
CA ASN A 411 4.02 2.65 -14.22
C ASN A 411 3.32 2.13 -12.98
N GLY A 412 3.29 2.94 -11.94
CA GLY A 412 2.71 2.50 -10.67
C GLY A 412 2.98 3.47 -9.55
N GLU A 413 2.50 3.08 -8.38
CA GLU A 413 2.65 3.86 -7.18
C GLU A 413 2.69 2.93 -5.97
N PHE A 414 3.67 3.16 -5.10
CA PHE A 414 3.84 2.49 -3.84
C PHE A 414 3.78 3.51 -2.71
N ALA A 415 2.99 3.18 -1.70
CA ALA A 415 2.95 3.85 -0.42
C ALA A 415 3.65 2.99 0.64
N VAL A 416 3.91 3.60 1.79
CA VAL A 416 4.37 2.88 2.97
C VAL A 416 3.17 2.44 3.78
N ALA A 417 3.08 1.15 4.10
CA ALA A 417 1.93 0.56 4.81
C ALA A 417 1.94 0.84 6.34
N ILE A 418 1.91 2.12 6.71
CA ILE A 418 1.64 2.59 8.07
C ILE A 418 0.17 2.96 8.25
N ARG A 419 -0.29 3.12 9.50
CA ARG A 419 -1.71 3.36 9.83
C ARG A 419 -2.60 2.28 9.21
N SER A 420 -2.24 1.03 9.53
CA SER A 420 -2.81 -0.16 8.93
C SER A 420 -3.13 -1.20 9.99
N ALA A 421 -3.94 -2.17 9.58
CA ALA A 421 -4.31 -3.30 10.40
C ALA A 421 -4.31 -4.59 9.58
N LEU A 422 -4.05 -5.70 10.27
CA LEU A 422 -4.28 -7.04 9.75
C LEU A 422 -5.56 -7.58 10.38
N VAL A 423 -6.58 -7.77 9.55
CA VAL A 423 -7.88 -8.31 9.94
C VAL A 423 -7.91 -9.81 9.63
N ARG A 424 -8.33 -10.63 10.58
CA ARG A 424 -8.63 -12.06 10.41
C ARG A 424 -9.96 -12.36 11.08
N GLU A 425 -11.00 -12.54 10.27
CA GLU A 425 -12.37 -12.75 10.77
C GLU A 425 -12.80 -11.63 11.73
N ASN A 426 -12.95 -11.92 13.02
CA ASN A 426 -13.30 -10.94 14.06
C ASN A 426 -12.07 -10.39 14.84
N LYS A 427 -10.86 -10.88 14.57
CA LYS A 427 -9.63 -10.44 15.23
C LYS A 427 -8.88 -9.44 14.35
N VAL A 428 -8.41 -8.35 14.95
CA VAL A 428 -7.71 -7.28 14.23
C VAL A 428 -6.46 -6.86 14.98
N SER A 429 -5.31 -6.91 14.33
CA SER A 429 -4.04 -6.39 14.84
C SER A 429 -3.78 -5.02 14.21
N LEU A 430 -3.76 -3.97 15.03
CA LEU A 430 -3.41 -2.61 14.63
C LEU A 430 -1.94 -2.36 14.92
N PHE A 431 -1.29 -1.59 14.06
CA PHE A 431 0.14 -1.32 14.18
C PHE A 431 0.43 0.18 14.24
N ALA A 432 1.34 0.55 15.13
CA ALA A 432 1.86 1.91 15.26
C ALA A 432 3.34 1.86 15.62
N GLY A 433 4.07 2.92 15.30
CA GLY A 433 5.48 3.05 15.65
C GLY A 433 5.93 4.49 15.70
N CYS A 434 7.08 4.72 16.31
CA CYS A 434 7.71 6.03 16.46
C CYS A 434 9.24 5.90 16.31
N GLY A 435 9.88 7.02 15.96
CA GLY A 435 11.33 7.09 15.84
C GLY A 435 11.94 7.49 17.17
N VAL A 436 12.67 6.57 17.79
CA VAL A 436 13.40 6.83 19.04
C VAL A 436 14.73 7.50 18.72
N VAL A 437 14.99 8.61 19.40
CA VAL A 437 16.21 9.42 19.33
C VAL A 437 16.79 9.59 20.74
N GLU A 438 17.97 10.21 20.88
CA GLU A 438 18.69 10.32 22.16
C GLU A 438 17.83 10.84 23.33
N ASP A 439 17.02 11.88 23.09
CA ASP A 439 16.17 12.51 24.12
C ASP A 439 14.77 11.91 24.25
N SER A 440 14.49 10.78 23.59
CA SER A 440 13.17 10.15 23.65
C SER A 440 12.84 9.67 25.07
N ASP A 441 11.61 9.92 25.50
CA ASP A 441 11.09 9.49 26.80
C ASP A 441 10.11 8.33 26.60
N PRO A 442 10.31 7.14 27.22
CA PRO A 442 9.48 5.97 26.98
C PRO A 442 7.96 6.20 27.12
N GLU A 443 7.55 7.00 28.11
CA GLU A 443 6.13 7.32 28.34
C GLU A 443 5.55 8.24 27.26
N GLN A 444 6.32 9.23 26.79
CA GLN A 444 5.91 10.10 25.69
C GLN A 444 5.82 9.34 24.37
N GLU A 445 6.80 8.49 24.05
CA GLU A 445 6.78 7.67 22.83
C GLU A 445 5.62 6.67 22.83
N TYR A 446 5.30 6.11 23.99
CA TYR A 446 4.15 5.25 24.18
C TYR A 446 2.83 6.00 23.91
N LYS A 447 2.69 7.22 24.43
CA LYS A 447 1.53 8.09 24.16
C LYS A 447 1.45 8.53 22.69
N GLU A 448 2.58 8.81 22.05
CA GLU A 448 2.62 9.14 20.61
C GLU A 448 2.08 7.97 19.78
N THR A 449 2.55 6.76 20.03
CA THR A 449 2.12 5.57 19.30
C THR A 449 0.67 5.19 19.60
N SER A 450 0.18 5.41 20.81
CA SER A 450 -1.25 5.33 21.16
C SER A 450 -2.13 6.19 20.24
N ILE A 451 -1.74 7.46 20.04
CA ILE A 451 -2.46 8.38 19.16
C ILE A 451 -2.49 7.86 17.71
N LYS A 452 -1.39 7.24 17.25
CA LYS A 452 -1.28 6.69 15.89
C LYS A 452 -2.21 5.49 15.62
N PHE A 453 -2.74 4.81 16.64
CA PHE A 453 -3.80 3.80 16.46
C PHE A 453 -5.17 4.40 16.15
N THR A 454 -5.41 5.65 16.57
CA THR A 454 -6.74 6.29 16.53
C THR A 454 -7.42 6.23 15.16
N PRO A 455 -6.76 6.53 14.03
CA PRO A 455 -7.41 6.45 12.71
C PRO A 455 -8.00 5.07 12.39
N MET A 456 -7.28 4.00 12.72
CA MET A 456 -7.74 2.63 12.46
C MET A 456 -8.79 2.19 13.47
N LEU A 457 -8.66 2.58 14.75
CA LEU A 457 -9.68 2.30 15.76
C LEU A 457 -11.02 2.94 15.42
N GLN A 458 -11.01 4.22 15.00
CA GLN A 458 -12.21 4.91 14.55
C GLN A 458 -12.85 4.24 13.34
N ALA A 459 -12.04 3.74 12.40
CA ALA A 459 -12.55 3.01 11.24
C ALA A 459 -13.25 1.69 11.58
N LEU A 460 -12.84 1.08 12.71
CA LEU A 460 -13.45 -0.12 13.29
C LEU A 460 -14.65 0.19 14.21
N GLY A 461 -15.09 1.45 14.31
CA GLY A 461 -16.21 1.86 15.16
C GLY A 461 -15.83 2.12 16.63
N GLY A 462 -14.54 2.24 16.93
CA GLY A 462 -14.02 2.45 18.28
C GLY A 462 -13.52 3.86 18.58
N HIS A 463 -13.22 4.08 19.85
CA HIS A 463 -12.42 5.20 20.35
C HIS A 463 -11.24 4.63 21.15
N TYR A 464 -10.12 5.37 21.18
CA TYR A 464 -9.01 5.04 22.05
C TYR A 464 -9.19 5.79 23.37
N GLU A 465 -9.27 5.08 24.48
CA GLU A 465 -9.29 5.65 25.82
C GLU A 465 -7.91 5.40 26.47
N LEU A 466 -7.20 6.47 26.80
CA LEU A 466 -5.98 6.38 27.61
C LEU A 466 -6.42 6.00 29.04
N SER A 467 -6.20 4.75 29.45
CA SER A 467 -6.45 4.28 30.81
C SER A 467 -5.46 4.85 31.81
#